data_AF-A0A1H1FKH5-F1
#
_entry.id   AF-A0A1H1FKH5-F1
#
_cell.length_a   1.000
_cell.length_b   1.000
_cell.length_c   1.000
_cell.angle_alpha   90.00
_cell.angle_beta   90.00
_cell.angle_gamma   90.00
#
_symmetry.space_group_name_H-M   'P 1'
#
loop_
_entity.id
_entity.type
_entity.pdbx_description
1 polymer ?
#
loop_
_entity_poly.entity_id
_entity_poly.type
_entity_poly.pdbx_seq_one_letter_code
_entity_poly.pdbx_strand_id
1 'polypeptide(L)'
;MRVAWYAQIPVAAVLLAGALSPVHLPRLVVGIGVAACAVGATSVVVAWRRRQVSDYAKRAAAIVFVQALLNAFVLISMPFRDGGPSAEARILWGLCAVMLVVNSAVTLNTWRR
;
A
#
# COMPACT_ATOMS: atom_id res chain seq x y z
N MET A 1 -12.10 2.85 9.14
CA MET A 1 -11.54 1.64 8.51
C MET A 1 -11.61 1.64 6.99
N ARG A 2 -12.77 1.85 6.34
CA ARG A 2 -12.88 1.83 4.87
C ARG A 2 -11.85 2.73 4.15
N VAL A 3 -11.55 3.90 4.71
CA VAL A 3 -10.52 4.82 4.21
C VAL A 3 -9.13 4.17 4.14
N ALA A 4 -8.75 3.37 5.13
CA ALA A 4 -7.46 2.66 5.16
C ALA A 4 -7.32 1.69 3.97
N TRP A 5 -8.44 1.04 3.62
CA TRP A 5 -8.52 0.08 2.52
C TRP A 5 -8.54 0.76 1.16
N TYR A 6 -9.32 1.84 1.00
CA TYR A 6 -9.30 2.63 -0.23
C TYR A 6 -7.94 3.27 -0.50
N ALA A 7 -7.20 3.63 0.56
CA ALA A 7 -5.85 4.13 0.44
C ALA A 7 -4.84 3.08 -0.11
N GLN A 8 -5.19 1.79 -0.12
CA GLN A 8 -4.35 0.75 -0.74
C GLN A 8 -4.46 0.74 -2.28
N ILE A 9 -5.55 1.26 -2.87
CA ILE A 9 -5.76 1.27 -4.33
C ILE A 9 -4.71 2.15 -5.04
N PRO A 10 -4.47 3.41 -4.64
CA PRO A 10 -3.41 4.22 -5.24
C PRO A 10 -2.01 3.60 -5.05
N VAL A 11 -1.76 2.94 -3.91
CA VAL A 11 -0.48 2.26 -3.66
C VAL A 11 -0.27 1.11 -4.64
N ALA A 12 -1.29 0.28 -4.85
CA ALA A 12 -1.25 -0.80 -5.84
C ALA A 12 -1.03 -0.26 -7.25
N ALA A 13 -1.69 0.85 -7.61
CA ALA A 13 -1.52 1.48 -8.92
C ALA A 13 -0.09 1.96 -9.16
N VAL A 14 0.54 2.60 -8.16
CA VAL A 14 1.94 3.04 -8.26
C VAL A 14 2.91 1.86 -8.34
N LEU A 15 2.69 0.80 -7.54
CA LEU A 15 3.49 -0.42 -7.61
C LEU A 15 3.38 -1.10 -8.98
N LEU A 16 2.16 -1.17 -9.54
CA LEU A 16 1.93 -1.73 -10.87
C LEU A 16 2.54 -0.87 -11.97
N ALA A 17 2.43 0.46 -11.87
CA ALA A 17 3.10 1.37 -12.78
C ALA A 17 4.63 1.20 -12.74
N GLY A 18 5.21 0.98 -11.55
CA GLY A 18 6.63 0.70 -11.37
C GLY A 18 7.04 -0.65 -11.96
N ALA A 19 6.18 -1.65 -11.87
CA ALA A 19 6.40 -2.97 -12.47
C ALA A 19 6.40 -2.91 -14.01
N LEU A 20 5.50 -2.14 -14.59
CA LEU A 20 5.34 -2.03 -16.04
C LEU A 20 6.32 -1.05 -16.69
N SER A 21 6.81 -0.06 -15.94
CA SER A 21 7.69 0.97 -16.48
C SER A 21 9.12 0.44 -16.71
N PRO A 22 9.68 0.60 -17.93
CA PRO A 22 11.09 0.32 -18.20
C PRO A 22 12.03 1.43 -17.69
N VAL A 23 11.48 2.60 -17.34
CA VAL A 23 12.20 3.77 -16.84
C VAL A 23 11.72 4.13 -15.43
N HIS A 24 12.40 5.05 -14.76
CA HIS A 24 11.95 5.53 -13.44
C HIS A 24 10.57 6.18 -13.51
N LEU A 25 9.77 5.90 -12.48
CA LEU A 25 8.55 6.64 -12.27
C LEU A 25 8.88 8.09 -11.89
N PRO A 26 8.09 9.07 -12.38
CA PRO A 26 8.20 10.44 -11.92
C PRO A 26 8.07 10.51 -10.40
N ARG A 27 8.90 11.33 -9.75
CA ARG A 27 8.86 11.51 -8.28
C ARG A 27 7.48 11.86 -7.75
N LEU A 28 6.68 12.58 -8.54
CA LEU A 28 5.30 12.93 -8.21
C LEU A 28 4.40 11.69 -8.10
N VAL A 29 4.54 10.72 -9.01
CA VAL A 29 3.78 9.46 -8.99
C VAL A 29 4.15 8.62 -7.77
N VAL A 30 5.44 8.52 -7.46
CA VAL A 30 5.93 7.86 -6.24
C VAL A 30 5.39 8.58 -4.99
N GLY A 31 5.41 9.91 -4.99
CA GLY A 31 4.88 10.75 -3.92
C GLY A 31 3.39 10.51 -3.63
N ILE A 32 2.57 10.33 -4.67
CA ILE A 32 1.15 9.96 -4.51
C ILE A 32 1.02 8.62 -3.77
N GLY A 33 1.82 7.62 -4.14
CA GLY A 33 1.82 6.32 -3.48
C GLY A 33 2.24 6.41 -2.00
N VAL A 34 3.28 7.19 -1.70
CA VAL A 34 3.73 7.41 -0.31
C VAL A 34 2.66 8.15 0.50
N ALA A 35 2.03 9.17 -0.06
CA ALA A 35 0.92 9.88 0.59
C ALA A 35 -0.26 8.95 0.88
N ALA A 36 -0.59 8.05 -0.06
CA ALA A 36 -1.64 7.06 0.14
C ALA A 36 -1.29 6.07 1.28
N CYS A 37 -0.03 5.61 1.38
CA CYS A 37 0.43 4.84 2.53
C CYS A 37 0.25 5.60 3.86
N ALA A 38 0.63 6.89 3.90
CA ALA A 38 0.49 7.72 5.09
C ALA A 38 -0.99 7.90 5.49
N VAL A 39 -1.89 8.12 4.53
CA VAL A 39 -3.34 8.19 4.77
C VAL A 39 -3.86 6.86 5.31
N GLY A 40 -3.43 5.73 4.72
CA GLY A 40 -3.78 4.40 5.18
C GLY A 40 -3.39 4.17 6.64
N ALA A 41 -2.12 4.35 6.98
CA ALA A 41 -1.58 4.20 8.32
C ALA A 41 -2.26 5.14 9.33
N THR A 42 -2.39 6.42 8.99
CA THR A 42 -3.01 7.43 9.87
C THR A 42 -4.48 7.10 10.16
N SER A 43 -5.22 6.64 9.16
CA SER A 43 -6.62 6.29 9.34
C SER A 43 -6.82 5.08 10.28
N VAL A 44 -5.88 4.13 10.29
CA VAL A 44 -5.87 3.03 11.28
C VAL A 44 -5.56 3.57 12.69
N VAL A 45 -4.54 4.42 12.83
CA VAL A 45 -4.15 5.02 14.12
C VAL A 45 -5.31 5.84 14.70
N VAL A 46 -5.97 6.65 13.87
CA VAL A 46 -7.14 7.45 14.29
C VAL A 46 -8.29 6.54 14.73
N ALA A 47 -8.60 5.48 13.97
CA ALA A 47 -9.64 4.52 14.36
C ALA A 47 -9.31 3.83 15.69
N TRP A 48 -8.03 3.48 15.91
CA TRP A 48 -7.55 2.87 17.15
C TRP A 48 -7.68 3.82 18.35
N ARG A 49 -7.22 5.07 18.20
CA ARG A 49 -7.34 6.11 19.24
C ARG A 49 -8.79 6.40 19.61
N ARG A 50 -9.69 6.34 18.62
CA ARG A 50 -11.14 6.53 18.83
C ARG A 50 -11.87 5.27 19.32
N ARG A 51 -11.15 4.18 19.63
CA ARG A 51 -11.71 2.88 20.03
C ARG A 51 -12.79 2.35 19.06
N GLN A 52 -12.66 2.68 17.77
CA GLN A 52 -13.57 2.23 16.71
C GLN A 52 -13.18 0.85 16.14
N VAL A 53 -12.11 0.25 16.66
CA VAL A 53 -11.58 -1.05 16.23
C VAL A 53 -12.09 -2.11 17.21
N SER A 54 -13.01 -2.95 16.76
CA SER A 54 -13.47 -4.13 17.52
C SER A 54 -12.29 -5.08 17.81
N ASP A 55 -12.35 -5.84 18.90
CA ASP A 55 -11.31 -6.84 19.25
C ASP A 55 -11.08 -7.86 18.15
N TYR A 56 -12.15 -8.27 17.46
CA TYR A 56 -12.09 -9.16 16.30
C TYR A 56 -11.32 -8.54 15.11
N ALA A 57 -11.31 -7.20 15.03
CA ALA A 57 -10.71 -6.40 13.96
C ALA A 57 -9.24 -6.08 14.17
N LYS A 58 -8.75 -6.16 15.41
CA LYS A 58 -7.44 -5.63 15.81
C LYS A 58 -6.29 -6.22 14.99
N ARG A 59 -6.33 -7.53 14.74
CA ARG A 59 -5.30 -8.21 13.93
C ARG A 59 -5.28 -7.71 12.49
N ALA A 60 -6.46 -7.61 11.86
CA ALA A 60 -6.57 -7.08 10.50
C ALA A 60 -6.10 -5.61 10.42
N ALA A 61 -6.47 -4.78 11.40
CA ALA A 61 -6.04 -3.39 11.49
C ALA A 61 -4.51 -3.27 11.62
N ALA A 62 -3.89 -4.11 12.46
CA ALA A 62 -2.43 -4.14 12.63
C ALA A 62 -1.72 -4.55 11.33
N ILE A 63 -2.22 -5.56 10.63
CA ILE A 63 -1.67 -6.00 9.33
C ILE A 63 -1.75 -4.88 8.30
N VAL A 64 -2.87 -4.16 8.20
CA VAL A 64 -3.02 -3.01 7.29
C VAL A 64 -2.01 -1.92 7.60
N PHE A 65 -1.82 -1.62 8.88
CA PHE A 65 -0.86 -0.61 9.32
C PHE A 65 0.57 -1.00 8.93
N VAL A 66 0.99 -2.22 9.26
CA VAL A 66 2.32 -2.75 8.90
C VAL A 66 2.51 -2.75 7.38
N GLN A 67 1.51 -3.20 6.63
CA GLN A 67 1.58 -3.25 5.16
C GLN A 67 1.68 -1.85 4.54
N ALA A 68 0.98 -0.85 5.08
CA ALA A 68 1.12 0.54 4.65
C ALA A 68 2.54 1.08 4.90
N LEU A 69 3.16 0.75 6.03
CA LEU A 69 4.54 1.15 6.33
C LEU A 69 5.55 0.46 5.40
N LEU A 70 5.41 -0.85 5.18
CA LEU A 70 6.28 -1.60 4.27
C LEU A 70 6.17 -1.07 2.84
N ASN A 71 4.96 -0.78 2.36
CA ASN A 71 4.76 -0.21 1.04
C ASN A 71 5.36 1.20 0.94
N ALA A 72 5.24 2.04 1.98
CA ALA A 72 5.89 3.34 2.01
C ALA A 72 7.42 3.20 1.86
N PHE A 73 8.02 2.25 2.59
CA PHE A 73 9.45 1.97 2.49
C PHE A 73 9.86 1.54 1.07
N VAL A 74 9.11 0.60 0.46
CA VAL A 74 9.33 0.15 -0.91
C VAL A 74 9.26 1.33 -1.88
N LEU A 75 8.22 2.15 -1.80
CA LEU A 75 8.03 3.30 -2.70
C LEU A 75 9.13 4.35 -2.53
N ILE A 76 9.55 4.65 -1.29
CA ILE A 76 10.65 5.58 -1.02
C ILE A 76 11.98 5.05 -1.59
N SER A 77 12.17 3.73 -1.67
CA SER A 77 13.39 3.14 -2.24
C SER A 77 13.44 3.14 -3.78
N MET A 78 12.30 3.31 -4.47
CA MET A 78 12.21 3.28 -5.94
C MET A 78 13.08 4.34 -6.67
N PRO A 79 13.20 5.60 -6.20
CA PRO A 79 13.92 6.66 -6.92
C PRO A 79 15.45 6.57 -6.85
N PHE A 80 16.02 5.74 -5.96
CA PHE A 80 17.46 5.74 -5.65
C PHE A 80 18.29 4.72 -6.44
N ARG A 81 17.73 4.09 -7.49
CA ARG A 81 18.44 3.09 -8.29
C ARG A 81 18.93 3.67 -9.61
N ASP A 82 20.22 4.02 -9.69
CA ASP A 82 20.85 4.44 -10.94
C ASP A 82 20.76 3.32 -12.00
N GLY A 83 20.35 3.67 -13.22
CA GLY A 83 20.18 2.72 -14.34
C GLY A 83 18.76 2.16 -14.54
N GLY A 84 17.79 2.54 -13.70
CA GLY A 84 16.41 2.05 -13.80
C GLY A 84 16.16 0.80 -12.96
N PRO A 85 14.90 0.35 -12.83
CA PRO A 85 14.57 -0.80 -12.00
C PRO A 85 14.97 -2.12 -12.69
N SER A 86 15.69 -2.99 -11.96
CA SER A 86 16.00 -4.35 -12.44
C SER A 86 14.72 -5.16 -12.72
N ALA A 87 14.82 -6.17 -13.59
CA ALA A 87 13.69 -7.05 -13.90
C ALA A 87 13.11 -7.71 -12.63
N GLU A 88 13.98 -8.16 -11.72
CA GLU A 88 13.57 -8.74 -10.42
C GLU A 88 12.78 -7.75 -9.56
N ALA A 89 13.21 -6.48 -9.50
CA ALA A 89 12.51 -5.45 -8.75
C ALA A 89 11.12 -5.18 -9.32
N ARG A 90 11.01 -5.14 -10.65
CA ARG A 90 9.73 -4.95 -11.35
C ARG A 90 8.77 -6.10 -11.09
N ILE A 91 9.25 -7.35 -11.14
CA ILE A 91 8.46 -8.54 -10.80
C ILE A 91 7.98 -8.48 -9.34
N LEU A 92 8.88 -8.15 -8.42
CA LEU A 92 8.53 -8.02 -7.00
C LEU A 92 7.46 -6.94 -6.78
N TRP A 93 7.59 -5.77 -7.40
CA TRP A 93 6.59 -4.70 -7.30
C TRP A 93 5.24 -5.12 -7.90
N GLY A 94 5.26 -5.84 -9.02
CA GLY A 94 4.04 -6.40 -9.63
C GLY A 94 3.33 -7.39 -8.71
N LEU A 95 4.09 -8.31 -8.10
CA LEU A 95 3.58 -9.24 -7.09
C LEU A 95 3.00 -8.51 -5.88
N CYS A 96 3.72 -7.51 -5.35
CA CYS A 96 3.24 -6.69 -4.24
C CYS A 96 1.95 -5.94 -4.60
N ALA A 97 1.83 -5.41 -5.82
CA ALA A 97 0.63 -4.73 -6.28
C ALA A 97 -0.59 -5.68 -6.31
N VAL A 98 -0.43 -6.86 -6.90
CA VAL A 98 -1.49 -7.87 -7.00
C VAL A 98 -1.91 -8.36 -5.61
N MET A 99 -0.95 -8.71 -4.76
CA MET A 99 -1.23 -9.16 -3.39
C MET A 99 -1.92 -8.08 -2.57
N LEU A 100 -1.55 -6.81 -2.76
CA LEU A 100 -2.21 -5.69 -2.09
C LEU A 100 -3.69 -5.59 -2.52
N VAL A 101 -4.00 -5.68 -3.82
CA VAL A 101 -5.38 -5.65 -4.33
C VAL A 101 -6.20 -6.84 -3.80
N VAL A 102 -5.63 -8.05 -3.83
CA VAL A 102 -6.30 -9.26 -3.33
C VAL A 102 -6.58 -9.12 -1.83
N ASN A 103 -5.60 -8.69 -1.03
CA ASN A 103 -5.81 -8.46 0.40
C ASN A 103 -6.86 -7.37 0.66
N SER A 104 -6.85 -6.27 -0.10
CA SER A 104 -7.88 -5.24 0.02
C SER A 104 -9.27 -5.80 -0.28
N ALA A 105 -9.41 -6.60 -1.35
CA ALA A 105 -10.68 -7.16 -1.77
C ALA A 105 -11.22 -8.19 -0.76
N VAL A 106 -10.38 -9.12 -0.30
CA VAL A 106 -10.74 -10.11 0.73
C VAL A 106 -11.18 -9.39 2.00
N THR A 107 -10.42 -8.39 2.43
CA THR A 107 -10.73 -7.71 3.69
C THR A 107 -11.89 -6.72 3.56
N LEU A 108 -12.22 -6.20 2.38
CA LEU A 108 -13.47 -5.47 2.19
C LEU A 108 -14.69 -6.40 2.24
N ASN A 109 -14.56 -7.62 1.75
CA ASN A 109 -15.66 -8.58 1.66
C ASN A 109 -15.99 -9.22 3.02
N THR A 110 -14.99 -9.47 3.87
CA THR A 110 -15.20 -10.00 5.23
C THR A 110 -15.91 -9.04 6.18
N TRP A 111 -16.01 -7.76 5.84
CA TRP A 111 -16.65 -6.72 6.66
C TRP A 111 -18.05 -6.31 6.18
N ARG A 112 -18.47 -6.80 5.01
CA ARG A 112 -19.85 -6.62 4.51
C ARG A 112 -20.82 -7.66 5.07
N ARG A 113 -20.30 -8.75 5.63
CA ARG A 113 -21.06 -9.81 6.31
C ARG A 113 -20.90 -9.64 7.81
#